data_AF-A0A2H9L051-F1
#
_entry.id   AF-A0A2H9L051-F1
#
_cell.length_a   1.000
_cell.length_b   1.000
_cell.length_c   1.000
_cell.angle_alpha   90.00
_cell.angle_beta   90.00
_cell.angle_gamma   90.00
#
_symmetry.space_group_name_H-M   'P 1'
#
loop_
_entity.id
_entity.type
_entity.pdbx_description
1 polymer ?
#
loop_
_entity_poly.entity_id
_entity_poly.type
_entity_poly.pdbx_seq_one_letter_code
_entity_poly.pdbx_strand_id
1 'polypeptide(L)'
;MGEFSFALAFAYGAMAGAMIVALSYMAGRALNSQKLLAYSKSELGELVFSAILLALISFALLNSASMLQALSPPSFSTQTSADGVQKAIFKYMEQPLMDAIEVMAKSSMRLSKIVSYNFNYNISVPYVGGPWGSASPGAGGAPLQLALTTGIDTSAMSLFLASAIKLIFIFLYTVCQFLLIPLGFFLRFIPPARQVGSLLIAISIATIFIFPASVFWSAEILGKGAAPFVSSQIVPDADDADWLKTLICNKPLQVVNTIGEDILGAIVGAIACAISGPGFAACFGHESTGDIPIPDATSGVSGWSQFGIWLGKKIAGIAGSLEAYNFGPEASEVLEKGFDPIAYHIMPRVIERNIRTILMAIFQLMATIVVAKNLAQALGAEGQLYGLSKMV
;
A
#
# COMPACT_ATOMS: atom_id res chain seq x y z
N MET A 1 -17.17 6.95 31.19
CA MET A 1 -18.57 7.29 30.86
C MET A 1 -19.39 6.12 30.30
N GLY A 2 -18.79 4.98 29.89
CA GLY A 2 -19.55 3.85 29.32
C GLY A 2 -20.30 2.94 30.31
N GLU A 3 -19.79 2.74 31.52
CA GLU A 3 -20.35 1.75 32.46
C GLU A 3 -21.80 2.03 32.87
N PHE A 4 -22.17 3.31 32.98
CA PHE A 4 -23.51 3.71 33.36
C PHE A 4 -24.56 3.37 32.28
N SER A 5 -24.14 3.31 31.01
CA SER A 5 -25.05 3.03 29.90
C SER A 5 -25.50 1.56 29.86
N PHE A 6 -24.60 0.62 30.17
CA PHE A 6 -24.91 -0.81 30.12
C PHE A 6 -25.91 -1.24 31.19
N ALA A 7 -25.70 -0.79 32.43
CA ALA A 7 -26.58 -1.12 33.55
C ALA A 7 -27.99 -0.57 33.33
N LEU A 8 -28.11 0.66 32.81
CA LEU A 8 -29.39 1.26 32.46
C LEU A 8 -30.09 0.50 31.33
N ALA A 9 -29.38 0.20 30.24
CA ALA A 9 -29.97 -0.54 29.12
C ALA A 9 -30.45 -1.94 29.54
N PHE A 10 -29.68 -2.63 30.38
CA PHE A 10 -30.07 -3.89 30.99
C PHE A 10 -31.33 -3.73 31.85
N ALA A 11 -31.37 -2.74 32.75
CA ALA A 11 -32.50 -2.51 33.64
C ALA A 11 -33.78 -2.18 32.86
N TYR A 12 -33.70 -1.26 31.90
CA TYR A 12 -34.86 -0.89 31.06
C TYR A 12 -35.33 -2.05 30.19
N GLY A 13 -34.41 -2.81 29.61
CA GLY A 13 -34.75 -4.01 28.84
C GLY A 13 -35.45 -5.04 29.70
N ALA A 14 -34.89 -5.37 30.88
CA ALA A 14 -35.47 -6.33 31.80
C ALA A 14 -36.85 -5.90 32.30
N MET A 15 -37.05 -4.62 32.62
CA MET A 15 -38.35 -4.07 33.02
C MET A 15 -39.38 -4.19 31.88
N ALA A 16 -39.00 -3.82 30.65
CA ALA A 16 -39.88 -3.92 29.49
C ALA A 16 -40.25 -5.39 29.18
N GLY A 17 -39.26 -6.29 29.20
CA GLY A 17 -39.48 -7.72 29.01
C GLY A 17 -40.40 -8.31 30.08
N ALA A 18 -40.14 -8.00 31.37
CA ALA A 18 -40.97 -8.47 32.48
C ALA A 18 -42.41 -7.96 32.37
N MET A 19 -42.60 -6.70 31.95
CA MET A 19 -43.92 -6.12 31.70
C MET A 19 -44.66 -6.87 30.59
N ILE A 20 -44.01 -7.17 29.46
CA ILE A 20 -44.61 -7.93 28.35
C ILE A 20 -45.02 -9.34 28.81
N VAL A 21 -44.16 -10.02 29.56
CA VAL A 21 -44.45 -11.37 30.08
C VAL A 21 -45.60 -11.34 31.09
N ALA A 22 -45.60 -10.37 32.00
CA ALA A 22 -46.67 -10.20 32.99
C ALA A 22 -48.02 -9.90 32.33
N LEU A 23 -48.06 -8.99 31.35
CA LEU A 23 -49.26 -8.70 30.56
C LEU A 23 -49.75 -9.91 29.78
N SER A 24 -48.84 -10.69 29.19
CA SER A 24 -49.18 -11.93 28.47
C SER A 24 -49.78 -12.98 29.41
N TYR A 25 -49.26 -13.10 30.64
CA TYR A 25 -49.80 -13.99 31.67
C TYR A 25 -51.20 -13.56 32.12
N MET A 26 -51.40 -12.26 32.39
CA MET A 26 -52.70 -11.71 32.76
C MET A 26 -53.73 -11.88 31.65
N ALA A 27 -53.35 -11.60 30.40
CA ALA A 27 -54.21 -11.83 29.23
C ALA A 27 -54.56 -13.32 29.05
N GLY A 28 -53.59 -14.21 29.24
CA GLY A 28 -53.81 -15.66 29.20
C GLY A 28 -54.81 -16.14 30.25
N ARG A 29 -54.78 -15.57 31.47
CA ARG A 29 -55.76 -15.83 32.53
C ARG A 29 -57.13 -15.24 32.20
N ALA A 30 -57.19 -13.99 31.77
CA ALA A 30 -58.45 -13.30 31.46
C ALA A 30 -59.22 -13.95 30.31
N LEU A 31 -58.51 -14.42 29.28
CA LEU A 31 -59.09 -15.09 28.12
C LEU A 31 -59.21 -16.61 28.28
N ASN A 32 -58.77 -17.18 29.41
CA ASN A 32 -58.68 -18.62 29.65
C ASN A 32 -57.96 -19.40 28.53
N SER A 33 -56.94 -18.80 27.92
CA SER A 33 -56.20 -19.38 26.80
C SER A 33 -54.94 -20.11 27.30
N GLN A 34 -54.95 -21.44 27.20
CA GLN A 34 -53.81 -22.28 27.59
C GLN A 34 -52.55 -21.95 26.78
N LYS A 35 -52.70 -21.52 25.52
CA LYS A 35 -51.58 -21.15 24.65
C LYS A 35 -50.81 -19.94 25.18
N LEU A 36 -51.52 -18.89 25.61
CA LEU A 36 -50.90 -17.68 26.19
C LEU A 36 -50.21 -17.97 27.52
N LEU A 37 -50.81 -18.83 28.35
CA LEU A 37 -50.19 -19.27 29.61
C LEU A 37 -48.90 -20.07 29.37
N ALA A 38 -48.92 -21.01 28.42
CA ALA A 38 -47.72 -21.76 28.04
C ALA A 38 -46.61 -20.82 27.51
N TYR A 39 -46.97 -19.89 26.63
CA TYR A 39 -46.05 -18.87 26.12
C TYR A 39 -45.46 -18.01 27.24
N SER A 40 -46.27 -17.48 28.16
CA SER A 40 -45.76 -16.65 29.26
C SER A 40 -44.79 -17.40 30.18
N LYS A 41 -44.99 -18.71 30.39
CA LYS A 41 -44.09 -19.56 31.19
C LYS A 41 -42.76 -19.82 30.46
N SER A 42 -42.79 -20.08 29.16
CA SER A 42 -41.56 -20.24 28.38
C SER A 42 -40.77 -18.94 28.31
N GLU A 43 -41.46 -17.81 28.10
CA GLU A 43 -40.82 -16.50 28.04
C GLU A 43 -40.21 -16.06 29.38
N LEU A 44 -40.82 -16.41 30.51
CA LEU A 44 -40.22 -16.17 31.82
C LEU A 44 -38.87 -16.90 31.97
N GLY A 45 -38.79 -18.16 31.52
CA GLY A 45 -37.54 -18.93 31.55
C GLY A 45 -36.45 -18.30 30.68
N GLU A 46 -36.80 -17.89 29.47
CA GLU A 46 -35.90 -17.20 28.53
C GLU A 46 -35.41 -15.84 29.05
N LEU A 47 -36.26 -15.11 29.79
CA LEU A 47 -35.91 -13.83 30.40
C LEU A 47 -34.89 -14.01 31.52
N VAL A 48 -35.07 -15.03 32.37
CA VAL A 48 -34.09 -15.40 33.42
C VAL A 48 -32.76 -15.84 32.79
N PHE A 49 -32.81 -16.68 31.76
CA PHE A 49 -31.60 -17.11 31.04
C PHE A 49 -30.86 -15.93 30.41
N SER A 50 -31.60 -15.00 29.79
CA SER A 50 -31.02 -13.78 29.21
C SER A 50 -30.40 -12.89 30.28
N ALA A 51 -31.00 -12.76 31.45
CA ALA A 51 -30.43 -12.00 32.56
C ALA A 51 -29.08 -12.58 33.03
N ILE A 52 -29.00 -13.92 33.19
CA ILE A 52 -27.76 -14.61 33.59
C ILE A 52 -26.68 -14.44 32.51
N LEU A 53 -27.05 -14.66 31.24
CA LEU A 53 -26.13 -14.55 30.11
C LEU A 53 -25.56 -13.13 29.99
N LEU A 54 -26.40 -12.11 30.11
CA LEU A 54 -25.97 -10.71 30.06
C LEU A 54 -25.10 -10.32 31.26
N ALA A 55 -25.35 -10.88 32.45
CA ALA A 55 -24.48 -10.69 33.60
C ALA A 55 -23.08 -11.28 33.36
N LEU A 56 -22.99 -12.48 32.78
CA LEU A 56 -21.72 -13.10 32.41
C LEU A 56 -20.97 -12.29 31.33
N ILE A 57 -21.67 -11.81 30.31
CA ILE A 57 -21.07 -10.97 29.26
C ILE A 57 -20.60 -9.64 29.83
N SER A 58 -21.38 -9.02 30.71
CA SER A 58 -20.98 -7.78 31.40
C SER A 58 -19.73 -8.00 32.24
N PHE A 59 -19.65 -9.11 32.97
CA PHE A 59 -18.45 -9.49 33.71
C PHE A 59 -17.23 -9.67 32.80
N ALA A 60 -17.39 -10.33 31.64
CA ALA A 60 -16.32 -10.48 30.66
C ALA A 60 -15.88 -9.13 30.06
N LEU A 61 -16.81 -8.22 29.79
CA LEU A 61 -16.52 -6.87 29.27
C LEU A 61 -15.77 -6.00 30.28
N LEU A 62 -16.13 -6.08 31.56
CA LEU A 62 -15.41 -5.41 32.65
C LEU A 62 -13.97 -5.93 32.79
N ASN A 63 -13.76 -7.22 32.52
CA ASN A 63 -12.44 -7.87 32.52
C ASN A 63 -11.83 -7.96 31.11
N SER A 64 -12.22 -7.08 30.19
CA SER A 64 -11.84 -7.24 28.79
C SER A 64 -10.34 -7.16 28.55
N ALA A 65 -9.64 -6.32 29.31
CA ALA A 65 -8.18 -6.18 29.21
C ALA A 65 -7.43 -7.47 29.60
N SER A 66 -7.86 -8.16 30.66
CA SER A 66 -7.22 -9.41 31.11
C SER A 66 -7.58 -10.58 30.19
N MET A 67 -8.81 -10.62 29.70
CA MET A 67 -9.22 -11.63 28.71
C MET A 67 -8.46 -11.44 27.39
N LEU A 68 -8.27 -10.19 26.95
CA LEU A 68 -7.45 -9.91 25.77
C LEU A 68 -5.97 -10.26 26.02
N GLN A 69 -5.46 -10.06 27.23
CA GLN A 69 -4.12 -10.49 27.63
C GLN A 69 -3.94 -12.01 27.55
N ALA A 70 -4.96 -12.77 27.96
CA ALA A 70 -4.95 -14.22 27.91
C ALA A 70 -5.03 -14.76 26.47
N LEU A 71 -5.69 -14.01 25.58
CA LEU A 71 -5.80 -14.34 24.16
C LEU A 71 -4.60 -13.86 23.33
N SER A 72 -3.83 -12.89 23.84
CA SER A 72 -2.69 -12.34 23.11
C SER A 72 -1.45 -13.23 23.24
N PRO A 73 -0.61 -13.31 22.20
CA PRO A 73 0.68 -13.99 22.29
C PRO A 73 1.57 -13.36 23.39
N PRO A 74 2.49 -14.12 24.00
CA PRO A 74 3.35 -13.64 25.11
C PRO A 74 4.12 -12.35 24.78
N SER A 75 4.52 -12.19 23.51
CA SER A 75 5.19 -11.01 22.95
C SER A 75 4.41 -9.69 23.13
N PHE A 76 3.10 -9.77 23.39
CA PHE A 76 2.17 -8.63 23.43
C PHE A 76 1.44 -8.47 24.76
N SER A 77 1.89 -9.17 25.81
CA SER A 77 1.22 -9.22 27.12
C SER A 77 1.07 -7.85 27.82
N THR A 78 1.76 -6.80 27.39
CA THR A 78 1.70 -5.45 27.99
C THR A 78 0.81 -4.45 27.22
N GLN A 79 0.25 -4.81 26.06
CA GLN A 79 -0.44 -3.88 25.16
C GLN A 79 -1.94 -4.18 24.98
N THR A 80 -2.67 -4.40 26.07
CA THR A 80 -4.07 -4.85 26.03
C THR A 80 -5.11 -3.73 26.03
N SER A 81 -4.69 -2.46 26.02
CA SER A 81 -5.61 -1.34 25.85
C SER A 81 -5.95 -1.11 24.38
N ALA A 82 -7.07 -0.42 24.10
CA ALA A 82 -7.44 0.00 22.74
C ALA A 82 -6.29 0.80 22.07
N ASP A 83 -5.61 1.65 22.84
CA ASP A 83 -4.40 2.37 22.40
C ASP A 83 -3.25 1.41 22.06
N GLY A 84 -3.09 0.33 22.84
CA GLY A 84 -2.14 -0.73 22.57
C GLY A 84 -2.39 -1.42 21.22
N VAL A 85 -3.65 -1.72 20.92
CA VAL A 85 -4.06 -2.29 19.63
C VAL A 85 -3.78 -1.32 18.49
N GLN A 86 -4.12 -0.03 18.64
CA GLN A 86 -3.82 0.98 17.63
C GLN A 86 -2.32 1.12 17.37
N LYS A 87 -1.52 1.13 18.44
CA LYS A 87 -0.04 1.16 18.36
C LYS A 87 0.49 -0.10 17.68
N ALA A 88 -0.11 -1.26 17.92
CA ALA A 88 0.25 -2.49 17.23
C ALA A 88 -0.08 -2.41 15.74
N ILE A 89 -1.28 -2.00 15.35
CA ILE A 89 -1.63 -1.83 13.93
C ILE A 89 -0.67 -0.86 13.25
N PHE A 90 -0.38 0.29 13.88
CA PHE A 90 0.59 1.25 13.37
C PHE A 90 1.98 0.61 13.21
N LYS A 91 2.49 -0.05 14.25
CA LYS A 91 3.86 -0.60 14.27
C LYS A 91 4.05 -1.77 13.30
N TYR A 92 3.05 -2.64 13.14
CA TYR A 92 3.19 -3.89 12.38
C TYR A 92 2.63 -3.82 10.96
N MET A 93 1.72 -2.89 10.66
CA MET A 93 1.14 -2.73 9.32
C MET A 93 1.56 -1.40 8.67
N GLU A 94 1.38 -0.27 9.34
CA GLU A 94 1.59 1.05 8.71
C GLU A 94 3.08 1.41 8.59
N GLN A 95 3.84 1.33 9.69
CA GLN A 95 5.25 1.71 9.75
C GLN A 95 6.11 0.94 8.72
N PRO A 96 5.99 -0.40 8.57
CA PRO A 96 6.79 -1.14 7.59
C PRO A 96 6.52 -0.73 6.14
N LEU A 97 5.30 -0.25 5.84
CA LEU A 97 4.93 0.25 4.51
C LEU A 97 5.45 1.67 4.28
N MET A 98 5.40 2.53 5.31
CA MET A 98 6.01 3.87 5.23
C MET A 98 7.51 3.77 4.96
N ASP A 99 8.23 2.91 5.70
CA ASP A 99 9.66 2.67 5.48
C ASP A 99 9.92 2.16 4.06
N ALA A 100 9.08 1.26 3.54
CA ALA A 100 9.20 0.71 2.19
C ALA A 100 9.00 1.79 1.12
N ILE A 101 7.98 2.64 1.27
CA ILE A 101 7.71 3.77 0.38
C ILE A 101 8.88 4.74 0.38
N GLU A 102 9.39 5.11 1.57
CA GLU A 102 10.52 6.03 1.68
C GLU A 102 11.76 5.48 0.97
N VAL A 103 12.12 4.22 1.21
CA VAL A 103 13.30 3.62 0.57
C VAL A 103 13.11 3.49 -0.94
N MET A 104 11.94 3.04 -1.42
CA MET A 104 11.70 2.98 -2.86
C MET A 104 11.67 4.35 -3.51
N ALA A 105 11.10 5.37 -2.86
CA ALA A 105 11.09 6.74 -3.38
C ALA A 105 12.52 7.28 -3.51
N LYS A 106 13.36 7.07 -2.47
CA LYS A 106 14.79 7.42 -2.53
C LYS A 106 15.51 6.66 -3.65
N SER A 107 15.28 5.36 -3.78
CA SER A 107 15.88 4.55 -4.85
C SER A 107 15.39 4.95 -6.25
N SER A 108 14.12 5.29 -6.39
CA SER A 108 13.50 5.77 -7.63
C SER A 108 14.07 7.12 -8.06
N MET A 109 14.25 8.06 -7.12
CA MET A 109 14.92 9.34 -7.41
C MET A 109 16.37 9.13 -7.86
N ARG A 110 17.10 8.20 -7.24
CA ARG A 110 18.49 7.88 -7.63
C ARG A 110 18.56 7.22 -8.99
N LEU A 111 17.73 6.22 -9.24
CA LEU A 111 17.68 5.53 -10.52
C LEU A 111 17.24 6.50 -11.63
N SER A 112 16.27 7.37 -11.37
CA SER A 112 15.89 8.44 -12.29
C SER A 112 17.06 9.34 -12.64
N LYS A 113 17.92 9.71 -11.67
CA LYS A 113 19.14 10.49 -11.97
C LYS A 113 20.07 9.71 -12.90
N ILE A 114 20.31 8.42 -12.64
CA ILE A 114 21.17 7.57 -13.48
C ILE A 114 20.60 7.40 -14.91
N VAL A 115 19.29 7.12 -15.01
CA VAL A 115 18.60 6.88 -16.30
C VAL A 115 18.44 8.17 -17.10
N SER A 116 18.20 9.30 -16.43
CA SER A 116 18.14 10.62 -17.08
C SER A 116 19.51 11.11 -17.55
N TYR A 117 20.59 10.52 -17.01
CA TYR A 117 21.94 10.82 -17.44
C TYR A 117 22.19 10.13 -18.80
N ASN A 118 21.86 10.86 -19.85
CA ASN A 118 22.07 10.44 -21.22
C ASN A 118 23.18 11.28 -21.83
N PHE A 119 24.28 10.62 -22.21
CA PHE A 119 25.22 11.18 -23.17
C PHE A 119 24.59 11.04 -24.54
N ASN A 120 23.66 11.94 -24.86
CA ASN A 120 23.18 12.06 -26.22
C ASN A 120 24.30 12.73 -27.03
N TYR A 121 25.27 11.94 -27.47
CA TYR A 121 26.09 12.34 -28.59
C TYR A 121 25.28 12.12 -29.86
N ASN A 122 24.27 12.96 -30.06
CA ASN A 122 23.43 12.90 -31.25
C ASN A 122 24.21 13.52 -32.42
N ILE A 123 25.18 12.79 -32.97
CA ILE A 123 25.66 13.08 -34.31
C ILE A 123 24.55 12.64 -35.26
N SER A 124 23.52 13.47 -35.38
CA SER A 124 22.60 13.37 -36.50
C SER A 124 23.36 13.77 -37.75
N VAL A 125 23.90 12.78 -38.47
CA VAL A 125 24.29 13.01 -39.87
C VAL A 125 22.99 12.92 -40.66
N PRO A 126 22.45 14.03 -41.22
CA PRO A 126 21.10 14.06 -41.79
C PRO A 126 20.86 13.12 -42.99
N TYR A 127 21.89 12.41 -43.46
CA TYR A 127 21.84 11.60 -44.69
C TYR A 127 22.21 10.12 -44.51
N VAL A 128 22.57 9.69 -43.30
CA VAL A 128 22.80 8.27 -42.99
C VAL A 128 21.81 7.95 -41.88
N GLY A 129 20.84 7.06 -42.14
CA GLY A 129 19.81 6.68 -41.16
C GLY A 129 20.38 6.63 -39.76
N GLY A 130 19.91 7.56 -38.91
CA GLY A 130 20.69 8.10 -37.79
C GLY A 130 21.28 7.01 -36.89
N PRO A 131 22.56 7.13 -36.49
CA PRO A 131 23.08 6.31 -35.41
C PRO A 131 22.49 6.86 -34.10
N TRP A 132 21.28 6.42 -33.74
CA TRP A 132 20.66 6.63 -32.42
C TRP A 132 21.36 5.78 -31.35
N GLY A 133 22.69 5.73 -31.37
CA GLY A 133 23.51 5.09 -30.36
C GLY A 133 23.61 6.00 -29.15
N SER A 134 22.54 6.10 -28.36
CA SER A 134 22.66 6.66 -27.02
C SER A 134 23.50 5.70 -26.18
N ALA A 135 24.70 6.13 -25.81
CA ALA A 135 25.56 5.42 -24.87
C ALA A 135 25.24 5.86 -23.43
N SER A 136 23.95 5.88 -23.07
CA SER A 136 23.57 6.15 -21.68
C SER A 136 23.98 4.95 -20.81
N PRO A 137 24.78 5.15 -19.76
CA PRO A 137 25.10 4.09 -18.80
C PRO A 137 23.86 3.57 -18.06
N GLY A 138 22.75 4.33 -18.07
CA GLY A 138 21.46 3.93 -17.55
C GLY A 138 20.50 3.34 -18.60
N ALA A 139 20.96 3.10 -19.84
CA ALA A 139 20.14 2.48 -20.87
C ALA A 139 19.66 1.09 -20.40
N GLY A 140 18.35 0.84 -20.53
CA GLY A 140 17.73 -0.37 -20.00
C GLY A 140 17.27 -0.27 -18.53
N GLY A 141 17.48 0.88 -17.86
CA GLY A 141 16.96 1.09 -16.51
C GLY A 141 15.49 1.52 -16.42
N ALA A 142 14.88 1.89 -17.55
CA ALA A 142 13.47 2.29 -17.60
C ALA A 142 12.48 1.22 -17.07
N PRO A 143 12.63 -0.09 -17.36
CA PRO A 143 11.80 -1.14 -16.77
C PRO A 143 11.95 -1.22 -15.25
N LEU A 144 13.16 -1.05 -14.70
CA LEU A 144 13.37 -1.04 -13.26
C LEU A 144 12.74 0.20 -12.61
N GLN A 145 12.85 1.36 -13.27
CA GLN A 145 12.21 2.60 -12.83
C GLN A 145 10.68 2.46 -12.82
N LEU A 146 10.10 1.83 -13.84
CA LEU A 146 8.68 1.52 -13.88
C LEU A 146 8.29 0.58 -12.72
N ALA A 147 9.05 -0.49 -12.51
CA ALA A 147 8.81 -1.44 -11.42
C ALA A 147 8.88 -0.78 -10.03
N LEU A 148 9.82 0.16 -9.82
CA LEU A 148 9.89 0.95 -8.60
C LEU A 148 8.66 1.83 -8.41
N THR A 149 8.24 2.58 -9.44
CA THR A 149 7.05 3.42 -9.36
C THR A 149 5.80 2.58 -9.08
N THR A 150 5.62 1.46 -9.77
CA THR A 150 4.51 0.52 -9.49
C THR A 150 4.61 -0.08 -8.08
N GLY A 151 5.81 -0.34 -7.58
CA GLY A 151 6.05 -0.79 -6.21
C GLY A 151 5.63 0.25 -5.17
N ILE A 152 5.96 1.53 -5.41
CA ILE A 152 5.53 2.67 -4.58
C ILE A 152 4.00 2.76 -4.57
N ASP A 153 3.36 2.73 -5.73
CA ASP A 153 1.90 2.82 -5.85
C ASP A 153 1.21 1.65 -5.13
N THR A 154 1.72 0.42 -5.30
CA THR A 154 1.18 -0.78 -4.63
C THR A 154 1.35 -0.70 -3.11
N SER A 155 2.46 -0.14 -2.65
CA SER A 155 2.75 0.02 -1.22
C SER A 155 1.92 1.13 -0.59
N ALA A 156 1.66 2.20 -1.34
CA ALA A 156 0.72 3.25 -0.95
C ALA A 156 -0.72 2.70 -0.84
N MET A 157 -1.17 1.89 -1.81
CA MET A 157 -2.48 1.23 -1.73
C MET A 157 -2.60 0.28 -0.52
N SER A 158 -1.55 -0.50 -0.23
CA SER A 158 -1.51 -1.34 0.98
C SER A 158 -1.52 -0.51 2.27
N LEU A 159 -0.87 0.67 2.26
CA LEU A 159 -0.88 1.58 3.40
C LEU A 159 -2.29 2.16 3.62
N PHE A 160 -2.96 2.57 2.53
CA PHE A 160 -4.35 3.00 2.60
C PHE A 160 -5.27 1.90 3.15
N LEU A 161 -5.07 0.64 2.75
CA LEU A 161 -5.80 -0.50 3.30
C LEU A 161 -5.57 -0.65 4.81
N ALA A 162 -4.31 -0.59 5.26
CA ALA A 162 -3.96 -0.69 6.68
C ALA A 162 -4.59 0.45 7.51
N SER A 163 -4.52 1.67 7.01
CA SER A 163 -5.16 2.83 7.66
C SER A 163 -6.69 2.76 7.64
N ALA A 164 -7.29 2.24 6.57
CA ALA A 164 -8.73 2.02 6.51
C ALA A 164 -9.18 0.98 7.55
N ILE A 165 -8.45 -0.13 7.70
CA ILE A 165 -8.74 -1.15 8.73
C ILE A 165 -8.64 -0.56 10.13
N LYS A 166 -7.61 0.25 10.40
CA LYS A 166 -7.46 0.97 11.66
C LYS A 166 -8.64 1.90 11.94
N LEU A 167 -9.07 2.70 10.95
CA LEU A 167 -10.20 3.61 11.09
C LEU A 167 -11.50 2.85 11.34
N ILE A 168 -11.75 1.79 10.56
CA ILE A 168 -12.91 0.90 10.72
C ILE A 168 -12.91 0.30 12.12
N PHE A 169 -11.76 -0.16 12.63
CA PHE A 169 -11.66 -0.70 13.99
C PHE A 169 -12.00 0.37 15.04
N ILE A 170 -11.44 1.58 14.95
CA ILE A 170 -11.73 2.66 15.90
C ILE A 170 -13.21 2.99 15.90
N PHE A 171 -13.79 3.15 14.70
CA PHE A 171 -15.21 3.41 14.53
C PHE A 171 -16.07 2.28 15.11
N LEU A 172 -15.81 1.03 14.72
CA LEU A 172 -16.58 -0.12 15.20
C LEU A 172 -16.43 -0.31 16.70
N TYR A 173 -15.24 -0.12 17.27
CA TYR A 173 -15.01 -0.22 18.72
C TYR A 173 -15.84 0.82 19.47
N THR A 174 -15.81 2.09 19.03
CA THR A 174 -16.63 3.16 19.61
C THR A 174 -18.13 2.87 19.45
N VAL A 175 -18.59 2.49 18.25
CA VAL A 175 -20.01 2.19 17.98
C VAL A 175 -20.48 0.96 18.76
N CYS A 176 -19.65 -0.07 18.89
CA CYS A 176 -19.98 -1.26 19.68
C CYS A 176 -20.21 -0.90 21.15
N GLN A 177 -19.31 -0.11 21.74
CA GLN A 177 -19.40 0.27 23.14
C GLN A 177 -20.56 1.21 23.44
N PHE A 178 -20.80 2.21 22.60
CA PHE A 178 -21.81 3.23 22.88
C PHE A 178 -23.21 2.86 22.37
N LEU A 179 -23.33 2.10 21.29
CA LEU A 179 -24.62 1.86 20.62
C LEU A 179 -24.99 0.38 20.57
N LEU A 180 -24.14 -0.49 20.01
CA LEU A 180 -24.57 -1.86 19.70
C LEU A 180 -24.72 -2.74 20.93
N ILE A 181 -23.84 -2.63 21.94
CA ILE A 181 -23.98 -3.42 23.18
C ILE A 181 -25.21 -3.00 23.98
N PRO A 182 -25.42 -1.70 24.33
CA PRO A 182 -26.61 -1.29 25.08
C PRO A 182 -27.90 -1.65 24.34
N LEU A 183 -27.94 -1.41 23.02
CA LEU A 183 -29.09 -1.78 22.18
C LEU A 183 -29.30 -3.30 22.15
N GLY A 184 -28.22 -4.08 21.99
CA GLY A 184 -28.27 -5.54 22.00
C GLY A 184 -28.81 -6.08 23.33
N PHE A 185 -28.37 -5.52 24.45
CA PHE A 185 -28.85 -5.89 25.79
C PHE A 185 -30.33 -5.59 25.95
N PHE A 186 -30.77 -4.40 25.51
CA PHE A 186 -32.17 -4.02 25.54
C PHE A 186 -33.05 -4.95 24.68
N LEU A 187 -32.66 -5.18 23.42
CA LEU A 187 -33.42 -6.00 22.47
C LEU A 187 -33.48 -7.48 22.87
N ARG A 188 -32.47 -8.00 23.57
CA ARG A 188 -32.46 -9.40 24.05
C ARG A 188 -33.63 -9.71 25.00
N PHE A 189 -34.10 -8.71 25.76
CA PHE A 189 -35.23 -8.89 26.68
C PHE A 189 -36.61 -8.82 26.00
N ILE A 190 -36.68 -8.33 24.76
CA ILE A 190 -37.94 -8.20 24.00
C ILE A 190 -38.12 -9.49 23.16
N PRO A 191 -39.13 -10.33 23.42
CA PRO A 191 -39.28 -11.63 22.77
C PRO A 191 -39.13 -11.62 21.23
N PRO A 192 -39.84 -10.76 20.46
CA PRO A 192 -39.69 -10.73 19.01
C PRO A 192 -38.34 -10.18 18.51
N ALA A 193 -37.62 -9.40 19.31
CA ALA A 193 -36.34 -8.78 18.93
C ALA A 193 -35.13 -9.52 19.51
N ARG A 194 -35.35 -10.61 20.26
CA ARG A 194 -34.32 -11.34 21.00
C ARG A 194 -33.19 -11.84 20.11
N GLN A 195 -33.52 -12.32 18.92
CA GLN A 195 -32.54 -12.81 17.94
C GLN A 195 -31.64 -11.69 17.41
N VAL A 196 -32.21 -10.52 17.14
CA VAL A 196 -31.47 -9.32 16.74
C VAL A 196 -30.55 -8.86 17.88
N GLY A 197 -31.05 -8.88 19.12
CA GLY A 197 -30.24 -8.58 20.30
C GLY A 197 -28.99 -9.48 20.40
N SER A 198 -29.15 -10.79 20.23
CA SER A 198 -28.03 -11.74 20.21
C SER A 198 -27.04 -11.49 19.09
N LEU A 199 -27.53 -11.16 17.89
CA LEU A 199 -26.68 -10.84 16.76
C LEU A 199 -25.81 -9.60 17.04
N LEU A 200 -26.41 -8.52 17.57
CA LEU A 200 -25.70 -7.30 17.91
C LEU A 200 -24.66 -7.52 19.00
N ILE A 201 -25.01 -8.31 20.03
CA ILE A 201 -24.07 -8.69 21.09
C ILE A 201 -22.91 -9.50 20.50
N ALA A 202 -23.18 -10.44 19.59
CA ALA A 202 -22.16 -11.27 18.99
C ALA A 202 -21.15 -10.49 18.14
N ILE A 203 -21.65 -9.59 17.29
CA ILE A 203 -20.82 -8.69 16.48
C ILE A 203 -19.95 -7.81 17.39
N SER A 204 -20.54 -7.31 18.48
CA SER A 204 -19.83 -6.46 19.42
C SER A 204 -18.70 -7.19 20.14
N ILE A 205 -18.95 -8.42 20.62
CA ILE A 205 -17.93 -9.26 21.26
C ILE A 205 -16.82 -9.62 20.27
N ALA A 206 -17.17 -10.01 19.05
CA ALA A 206 -16.17 -10.31 18.03
C ALA A 206 -15.29 -9.10 17.71
N THR A 207 -15.88 -7.91 17.61
CA THR A 207 -15.14 -6.67 17.34
C THR A 207 -14.24 -6.28 18.51
N ILE A 208 -14.71 -6.40 19.75
CA ILE A 208 -13.96 -5.96 20.95
C ILE A 208 -12.85 -6.95 21.31
N PHE A 209 -13.05 -8.25 21.12
CA PHE A 209 -12.10 -9.27 21.58
C PHE A 209 -11.35 -9.94 20.43
N ILE A 210 -12.07 -10.40 19.42
CA ILE A 210 -11.50 -11.27 18.38
C ILE A 210 -10.70 -10.45 17.38
N PHE A 211 -11.20 -9.29 16.97
CA PHE A 211 -10.48 -8.41 16.07
C PHE A 211 -9.09 -8.03 16.62
N PRO A 212 -8.94 -7.45 17.84
CA PRO A 212 -7.61 -7.11 18.36
C PRO A 212 -6.75 -8.35 18.61
N ALA A 213 -7.33 -9.46 19.08
CA ALA A 213 -6.58 -10.71 19.22
C ALA A 213 -6.02 -11.16 17.86
N SER A 214 -6.83 -11.12 16.79
CA SER A 214 -6.41 -11.51 15.44
C SER A 214 -5.28 -10.63 14.90
N VAL A 215 -5.25 -9.33 15.26
CA VAL A 215 -4.11 -8.44 14.94
C VAL A 215 -2.84 -8.97 15.61
N PHE A 216 -2.86 -9.25 16.91
CA PHE A 216 -1.68 -9.75 17.62
C PHE A 216 -1.22 -11.12 17.11
N TRP A 217 -2.16 -12.03 16.84
CA TRP A 217 -1.85 -13.33 16.25
C TRP A 217 -1.25 -13.19 14.85
N SER A 218 -1.82 -12.33 14.00
CA SER A 218 -1.27 -12.05 12.68
C SER A 218 0.13 -11.45 12.76
N ALA A 219 0.39 -10.57 13.73
CA ALA A 219 1.70 -9.99 13.97
C ALA A 219 2.71 -11.01 14.51
N GLU A 220 2.29 -11.97 15.33
CA GLU A 220 3.16 -13.04 15.82
C GLU A 220 3.51 -14.04 14.71
N ILE A 221 2.52 -14.45 13.92
CA ILE A 221 2.68 -15.44 12.85
C ILE A 221 3.47 -14.85 11.68
N LEU A 222 3.10 -13.65 11.23
CA LEU A 222 3.66 -13.02 10.03
C LEU A 222 4.76 -12.01 10.35
N GLY A 223 4.86 -11.55 11.60
CA GLY A 223 5.86 -10.57 12.03
C GLY A 223 7.11 -11.19 12.67
N LYS A 224 7.09 -12.46 13.10
CA LYS A 224 8.33 -13.18 13.41
C LYS A 224 9.15 -13.31 12.12
N GLY A 225 10.25 -12.56 12.04
CA GLY A 225 11.08 -12.46 10.84
C GLY A 225 10.78 -11.24 9.96
N ALA A 226 9.87 -10.35 10.37
CA ALA A 226 9.89 -8.98 9.87
C ALA A 226 11.12 -8.29 10.46
N ALA A 227 12.29 -8.60 9.91
CA ALA A 227 13.49 -7.83 10.23
C ALA A 227 13.14 -6.34 10.06
N PRO A 228 13.62 -5.46 10.95
CA PRO A 228 13.56 -4.01 10.69
C PRO A 228 14.04 -3.83 9.25
N PHE A 229 13.34 -2.96 8.48
CA PHE A 229 13.74 -2.74 7.09
C PHE A 229 15.21 -2.42 7.17
N VAL A 230 16.06 -3.27 6.56
CA VAL A 230 17.49 -3.17 6.82
C VAL A 230 17.83 -1.72 6.66
N SER A 231 18.44 -1.19 7.72
CA SER A 231 18.71 0.23 7.88
C SER A 231 19.25 0.77 6.56
N SER A 232 19.09 2.06 6.35
CA SER A 232 19.69 2.84 5.27
C SER A 232 21.06 2.36 4.74
N GLN A 233 21.83 1.60 5.51
CA GLN A 233 23.02 0.82 5.13
C GLN A 233 22.96 0.01 3.82
N ILE A 234 21.84 -0.59 3.36
CA ILE A 234 21.85 -1.29 2.04
C ILE A 234 21.85 -0.29 0.88
N VAL A 235 21.32 0.90 1.11
CA VAL A 235 21.22 1.95 0.11
C VAL A 235 22.23 3.02 0.53
N PRO A 236 23.54 2.87 0.22
CA PRO A 236 24.60 3.77 0.69
C PRO A 236 24.13 5.20 0.56
N ASP A 237 24.25 6.01 1.61
CA ASP A 237 23.65 7.34 1.63
C ASP A 237 24.08 8.13 0.39
N ALA A 238 23.17 8.97 -0.14
CA ALA A 238 23.42 9.67 -1.40
C ALA A 238 24.67 10.57 -1.30
N ASP A 239 25.06 10.91 -0.08
CA ASP A 239 26.25 11.66 0.25
C ASP A 239 27.54 10.82 0.18
N ASP A 240 27.46 9.50 0.36
CA ASP A 240 28.59 8.55 0.33
C ASP A 240 28.84 7.95 -1.07
N ALA A 241 27.92 8.17 -2.02
CA ALA A 241 28.11 7.75 -3.40
C ALA A 241 29.04 8.71 -4.16
N ASP A 242 30.32 8.75 -3.77
CA ASP A 242 31.38 9.51 -4.46
C ASP A 242 31.41 9.20 -5.97
N TRP A 243 31.05 7.98 -6.36
CA TRP A 243 30.92 7.58 -7.76
C TRP A 243 29.78 8.32 -8.49
N LEU A 244 28.64 8.58 -7.82
CA LEU A 244 27.51 9.29 -8.41
C LEU A 244 27.81 10.80 -8.54
N LYS A 245 28.56 11.36 -7.57
CA LYS A 245 29.12 12.71 -7.66
C LYS A 245 30.11 12.81 -8.82
N THR A 246 30.97 11.79 -8.99
CA THR A 246 31.89 11.70 -10.13
C THR A 246 31.13 11.55 -11.46
N LEU A 247 29.95 10.94 -11.47
CA LEU A 247 29.13 10.86 -12.69
C LEU A 247 28.43 12.19 -13.00
N ILE A 248 27.72 12.75 -12.02
CA ILE A 248 26.80 13.88 -12.23
C ILE A 248 27.55 15.22 -12.22
N CYS A 249 28.53 15.39 -11.33
CA CYS A 249 29.20 16.67 -11.07
C CYS A 249 30.55 16.80 -11.81
N ASN A 250 30.89 15.87 -12.69
CA ASN A 250 32.13 15.94 -13.47
C ASN A 250 31.99 17.02 -14.56
N LYS A 251 32.61 18.18 -14.29
CA LYS A 251 32.62 19.35 -15.18
C LYS A 251 33.08 19.00 -16.61
N PRO A 252 34.17 18.23 -16.83
CA PRO A 252 34.54 17.75 -18.16
C PRO A 252 33.40 17.04 -18.89
N LEU A 253 32.71 16.10 -18.25
CA LEU A 253 31.58 15.38 -18.85
C LEU A 253 30.41 16.31 -19.19
N GLN A 254 30.07 17.23 -18.28
CA GLN A 254 29.02 18.24 -18.53
C GLN A 254 29.39 19.13 -19.72
N VAL A 255 30.64 19.59 -19.78
CA VAL A 255 31.16 20.40 -20.88
C VAL A 255 31.12 19.61 -22.19
N VAL A 256 31.51 18.34 -22.20
CA VAL A 256 31.43 17.49 -23.41
C VAL A 256 29.99 17.30 -23.87
N ASN A 257 29.03 17.13 -22.95
CA ASN A 257 27.62 17.01 -23.28
C ASN A 257 27.07 18.32 -23.88
N THR A 258 27.34 19.46 -23.23
CA THR A 258 26.90 20.79 -23.72
C THR A 258 27.58 21.15 -25.05
N ILE A 259 28.87 20.87 -25.20
CA ILE A 259 29.61 21.13 -26.45
C ILE A 259 29.15 20.18 -27.57
N GLY A 260 28.89 18.91 -27.26
CA GLY A 260 28.48 17.90 -28.22
C GLY A 260 27.14 18.24 -28.89
N GLU A 261 26.16 18.71 -28.13
CA GLU A 261 24.86 19.10 -28.69
C GLU A 261 24.90 20.47 -29.39
N ASP A 262 25.46 21.50 -28.73
CA ASP A 262 25.37 22.87 -29.26
C ASP A 262 26.43 23.18 -30.33
N ILE A 263 27.70 22.80 -30.10
CA ILE A 263 28.79 23.17 -31.02
C ILE A 263 28.78 22.27 -32.26
N LEU A 264 28.51 20.98 -32.12
CA LEU A 264 28.48 20.07 -33.26
C LEU A 264 27.24 20.31 -34.12
N GLY A 265 26.08 20.60 -33.51
CA GLY A 265 24.90 21.11 -34.21
C GLY A 265 25.17 22.42 -34.93
N ALA A 266 25.84 23.38 -34.27
CA ALA A 266 26.20 24.66 -34.86
C ALA A 266 27.27 24.55 -35.96
N ILE A 267 28.25 23.65 -35.84
CA ILE A 267 29.28 23.42 -36.86
C ILE A 267 28.69 22.69 -38.06
N VAL A 268 27.90 21.64 -37.86
CA VAL A 268 27.20 20.95 -38.96
C VAL A 268 26.25 21.91 -39.66
N GLY A 269 25.50 22.70 -38.91
CA GLY A 269 24.68 23.80 -39.43
C GLY A 269 25.53 24.80 -40.22
N ALA A 270 26.55 25.38 -39.62
CA ALA A 270 27.40 26.39 -40.26
C ALA A 270 28.12 25.88 -41.51
N ILE A 271 28.62 24.64 -41.52
CA ILE A 271 29.25 24.02 -42.70
C ILE A 271 28.21 23.75 -43.78
N ALA A 272 27.03 23.24 -43.42
CA ALA A 272 25.92 23.04 -44.36
C ALA A 272 25.43 24.37 -44.96
N CYS A 273 25.47 25.47 -44.20
CA CYS A 273 25.09 26.79 -44.68
C CYS A 273 26.25 27.55 -45.38
N ALA A 274 27.52 27.23 -45.12
CA ALA A 274 28.66 27.92 -45.73
C ALA A 274 29.03 27.36 -47.11
N ILE A 275 28.70 26.10 -47.38
CA ILE A 275 29.00 25.44 -48.66
C ILE A 275 27.80 25.64 -49.59
N SER A 276 27.88 26.66 -50.43
CA SER A 276 26.84 27.05 -51.39
C SER A 276 26.38 25.87 -52.27
N GLY A 277 25.15 25.42 -52.05
CA GLY A 277 24.49 24.32 -52.75
C GLY A 277 23.08 24.07 -52.19
N PRO A 278 22.37 23.00 -52.60
CA PRO A 278 21.01 22.69 -52.14
C PRO A 278 20.84 22.61 -50.60
N GLY A 279 21.92 22.35 -49.86
CA GLY A 279 21.96 22.36 -48.39
C GLY A 279 21.76 23.75 -47.76
N PHE A 280 22.07 24.83 -48.48
CA PHE A 280 21.81 26.21 -48.03
C PHE A 280 20.30 26.48 -47.85
N ALA A 281 19.46 25.91 -48.72
CA ALA A 281 18.01 26.06 -48.64
C ALA A 281 17.41 25.34 -47.42
N ALA A 282 18.04 24.24 -46.97
CA ALA A 282 17.62 23.53 -45.76
C ALA A 282 17.92 24.32 -44.47
N CYS A 283 18.95 25.17 -44.47
CA CYS A 283 19.29 26.02 -43.32
C CYS A 283 18.28 27.16 -43.07
N PHE A 284 17.59 27.64 -44.11
CA PHE A 284 16.67 28.78 -44.01
C PHE A 284 15.18 28.36 -44.08
N GLY A 285 14.88 27.07 -44.25
CA GLY A 285 13.52 26.57 -44.44
C GLY A 285 12.74 26.23 -43.16
N HIS A 286 13.32 26.39 -41.97
CA HIS A 286 12.67 25.97 -40.72
C HIS A 286 11.77 27.04 -40.06
N GLU A 287 11.21 27.96 -40.85
CA GLU A 287 10.04 28.74 -40.45
C GLU A 287 8.91 28.57 -41.48
N SER A 288 7.87 27.87 -41.05
CA SER A 288 6.54 27.72 -41.67
C SER A 288 6.38 26.71 -42.83
N THR A 289 5.76 25.59 -42.47
CA THR A 289 4.68 24.89 -43.21
C THR A 289 4.81 24.69 -44.71
N GLY A 290 5.06 23.43 -45.13
CA GLY A 290 4.70 22.93 -46.45
C GLY A 290 5.67 21.88 -46.95
N ASP A 291 5.19 20.65 -47.10
CA ASP A 291 5.93 19.50 -47.64
C ASP A 291 6.67 19.84 -48.95
N ILE A 292 8.00 19.82 -48.90
CA ILE A 292 8.84 19.90 -50.10
C ILE A 292 9.24 18.46 -50.48
N PRO A 293 9.09 18.04 -51.75
CA PRO A 293 9.51 16.72 -52.21
C PRO A 293 11.03 16.60 -52.12
N ILE A 294 11.50 15.59 -51.41
CA ILE A 294 12.93 15.24 -51.33
C ILE A 294 13.36 14.71 -52.71
N PRO A 295 14.34 15.32 -53.41
CA PRO A 295 14.86 14.78 -54.64
C PRO A 295 15.71 13.53 -54.35
N ASP A 296 15.51 12.46 -55.11
CA ASP A 296 16.33 11.23 -55.08
C ASP A 296 17.80 11.54 -55.42
N ALA A 297 18.60 11.80 -54.38
CA ALA A 297 20.03 12.08 -54.47
C ALA A 297 20.85 10.82 -54.11
N THR A 298 20.88 9.83 -55.00
CA THR A 298 21.60 8.56 -54.76
C THR A 298 23.09 8.57 -55.14
N SER A 299 23.65 9.64 -55.72
CA SER A 299 25.06 9.66 -56.17
C SER A 299 26.00 10.63 -55.43
N GLY A 300 25.48 11.56 -54.61
CA GLY A 300 26.30 12.53 -53.85
C GLY A 300 26.43 12.23 -52.34
N VAL A 301 25.64 11.30 -51.81
CA VAL A 301 25.50 11.07 -50.36
C VAL A 301 26.64 10.22 -49.77
N SER A 302 27.37 9.46 -50.59
CA SER A 302 28.49 8.64 -50.13
C SER A 302 29.70 9.47 -49.68
N GLY A 303 29.94 10.64 -50.29
CA GLY A 303 31.03 11.54 -49.89
C GLY A 303 30.77 12.25 -48.57
N TRP A 304 29.54 12.74 -48.36
CA TRP A 304 29.16 13.46 -47.14
C TRP A 304 29.05 12.56 -45.92
N SER A 305 28.55 11.34 -46.10
CA SER A 305 28.57 10.31 -45.04
C SER A 305 29.99 9.94 -44.65
N GLN A 306 30.89 9.74 -45.62
CA GLN A 306 32.31 9.45 -45.36
C GLN A 306 33.02 10.64 -44.70
N PHE A 307 32.74 11.88 -45.11
CA PHE A 307 33.30 13.08 -44.46
C PHE A 307 32.74 13.29 -43.05
N GLY A 308 31.45 13.08 -42.83
CA GLY A 308 30.84 13.12 -41.49
C GLY A 308 31.41 12.04 -40.57
N ILE A 309 31.61 10.82 -41.07
CA ILE A 309 32.27 9.74 -40.33
C ILE A 309 33.75 10.07 -40.05
N TRP A 310 34.47 10.64 -41.02
CA TRP A 310 35.87 11.03 -40.87
C TRP A 310 36.05 12.18 -39.89
N LEU A 311 35.23 13.23 -39.99
CA LEU A 311 35.25 14.38 -39.11
C LEU A 311 34.80 13.98 -37.70
N GLY A 312 33.77 13.14 -37.58
CA GLY A 312 33.35 12.55 -36.31
C GLY A 312 34.49 11.76 -35.65
N LYS A 313 35.19 10.89 -36.41
CA LYS A 313 36.37 10.16 -35.92
C LYS A 313 37.54 11.07 -35.56
N LYS A 314 37.76 12.16 -36.30
CA LYS A 314 38.84 13.13 -36.02
C LYS A 314 38.54 14.02 -34.83
N ILE A 315 37.32 14.51 -34.68
CA ILE A 315 36.90 15.26 -33.49
C ILE A 315 36.92 14.35 -32.27
N ALA A 316 36.43 13.11 -32.39
CA ALA A 316 36.54 12.10 -31.33
C ALA A 316 38.01 11.80 -30.98
N GLY A 317 38.90 11.73 -31.98
CA GLY A 317 40.34 11.52 -31.79
C GLY A 317 41.10 12.74 -31.26
N ILE A 318 40.66 13.97 -31.56
CA ILE A 318 41.29 15.24 -31.11
C ILE A 318 40.83 15.60 -29.69
N ALA A 319 39.60 15.27 -29.32
CA ALA A 319 39.07 15.50 -27.99
C ALA A 319 39.52 14.45 -26.95
N GLY A 320 40.33 13.46 -27.34
CA GLY A 320 40.57 12.29 -26.49
C GLY A 320 39.26 11.59 -26.10
N SER A 321 38.20 11.70 -26.91
CA SER A 321 36.84 11.40 -26.45
C SER A 321 36.63 9.92 -26.15
N LEU A 322 37.44 9.02 -26.73
CA LEU A 322 37.48 7.61 -26.33
C LEU A 322 38.09 7.42 -24.93
N GLU A 323 39.09 8.21 -24.54
CA GLU A 323 39.56 8.27 -23.15
C GLU A 323 38.53 8.97 -22.25
N ALA A 324 37.74 9.91 -22.79
CA ALA A 324 36.63 10.51 -22.07
C ALA A 324 35.48 9.53 -21.77
N TYR A 325 35.26 8.54 -22.65
CA TYR A 325 34.39 7.38 -22.37
C TYR A 325 34.97 6.49 -21.24
N ASN A 326 36.29 6.48 -21.04
CA ASN A 326 36.96 5.81 -19.93
C ASN A 326 36.85 6.55 -18.58
N PHE A 327 36.34 7.80 -18.56
CA PHE A 327 36.04 8.52 -17.31
C PHE A 327 34.64 8.21 -16.75
N GLY A 328 33.79 7.52 -17.51
CA GLY A 328 32.55 6.97 -16.98
C GLY A 328 32.82 5.71 -16.16
N PRO A 329 32.04 5.44 -15.09
CA PRO A 329 32.09 4.15 -14.42
C PRO A 329 31.74 3.05 -15.41
N GLU A 330 32.38 1.89 -15.24
CA GLU A 330 32.08 0.72 -16.06
C GLU A 330 30.59 0.36 -15.93
N ALA A 331 29.98 -0.14 -17.01
CA ALA A 331 28.58 -0.58 -16.98
C ALA A 331 28.32 -1.64 -15.90
N SER A 332 29.33 -2.48 -15.61
CA SER A 332 29.35 -3.43 -14.49
C SER A 332 29.18 -2.75 -13.14
N GLU A 333 29.87 -1.64 -12.89
CA GLU A 333 29.80 -0.89 -11.63
C GLU A 333 28.44 -0.21 -11.47
N VAL A 334 27.88 0.34 -12.55
CA VAL A 334 26.54 0.93 -12.54
C VAL A 334 25.49 -0.15 -12.25
N LEU A 335 25.62 -1.33 -12.85
CA LEU A 335 24.75 -2.48 -12.56
C LEU A 335 24.88 -2.94 -11.11
N GLU A 336 26.10 -3.20 -10.64
CA GLU A 336 26.37 -3.74 -9.31
C GLU A 336 25.99 -2.77 -8.18
N LYS A 337 26.24 -1.47 -8.35
CA LYS A 337 25.99 -0.46 -7.30
C LYS A 337 24.64 0.24 -7.43
N GLY A 338 24.14 0.39 -8.65
CA GLY A 338 22.88 1.09 -8.94
C GLY A 338 21.68 0.16 -9.03
N PHE A 339 21.80 -0.93 -9.80
CA PHE A 339 20.67 -1.79 -10.16
C PHE A 339 20.51 -2.98 -9.21
N ASP A 340 21.57 -3.70 -8.92
CA ASP A 340 21.54 -4.95 -8.16
C ASP A 340 20.98 -4.79 -6.74
N PRO A 341 21.31 -3.75 -5.95
CA PRO A 341 20.73 -3.57 -4.63
C PRO A 341 19.22 -3.35 -4.69
N ILE A 342 18.76 -2.65 -5.72
CA ILE A 342 17.33 -2.39 -5.93
C ILE A 342 16.62 -3.69 -6.33
N ALA A 343 17.17 -4.39 -7.32
CA ALA A 343 16.57 -5.58 -7.90
C ALA A 343 16.57 -6.78 -6.95
N TYR A 344 17.69 -7.06 -6.28
CA TYR A 344 17.87 -8.27 -5.48
C TYR A 344 17.60 -8.09 -3.99
N HIS A 345 17.59 -6.85 -3.48
CA HIS A 345 17.37 -6.61 -2.05
C HIS A 345 16.13 -5.78 -1.74
N ILE A 346 15.90 -4.66 -2.43
CA ILE A 346 14.78 -3.77 -2.10
C ILE A 346 13.47 -4.34 -2.60
N MET A 347 13.35 -4.65 -3.90
CA MET A 347 12.07 -5.07 -4.49
C MET A 347 11.48 -6.34 -3.85
N PRO A 348 12.24 -7.44 -3.66
CA PRO A 348 11.71 -8.65 -3.06
C PRO A 348 11.17 -8.41 -1.63
N ARG A 349 11.85 -7.56 -0.85
CA ARG A 349 11.43 -7.22 0.52
C ARG A 349 10.18 -6.35 0.56
N VAL A 350 10.05 -5.42 -0.37
CA VAL A 350 8.83 -4.61 -0.51
C VAL A 350 7.65 -5.51 -0.89
N ILE A 351 7.85 -6.41 -1.86
CA ILE A 351 6.82 -7.37 -2.29
C ILE A 351 6.41 -8.25 -1.11
N GLU A 352 7.38 -8.82 -0.39
CA GLU A 352 7.13 -9.63 0.80
C GLU A 352 6.32 -8.88 1.86
N ARG A 353 6.64 -7.60 2.12
CA ARG A 353 5.89 -6.77 3.07
C ARG A 353 4.46 -6.50 2.63
N ASN A 354 4.26 -6.13 1.37
CA ASN A 354 2.91 -5.92 0.83
C ASN A 354 2.06 -7.19 0.96
N ILE A 355 2.62 -8.35 0.59
CA ILE A 355 1.95 -9.64 0.74
C ILE A 355 1.61 -9.92 2.22
N ARG A 356 2.56 -9.71 3.14
CA ARG A 356 2.31 -9.89 4.58
C ARG A 356 1.21 -8.97 5.10
N THR A 357 1.19 -7.68 4.75
CA THR A 357 0.13 -6.75 5.16
C THR A 357 -1.24 -7.20 4.65
N ILE A 358 -1.33 -7.59 3.37
CA ILE A 358 -2.58 -8.08 2.78
C ILE A 358 -3.06 -9.36 3.49
N LEU A 359 -2.15 -10.31 3.76
CA LEU A 359 -2.49 -11.53 4.49
C LEU A 359 -2.94 -11.24 5.93
N MET A 360 -2.28 -10.30 6.63
CA MET A 360 -2.72 -9.86 7.96
C MET A 360 -4.15 -9.30 7.91
N ALA A 361 -4.45 -8.43 6.94
CA ALA A 361 -5.78 -7.87 6.76
C ALA A 361 -6.85 -8.93 6.50
N ILE A 362 -6.58 -9.88 5.59
CA ILE A 362 -7.50 -10.98 5.26
C ILE A 362 -7.73 -11.86 6.47
N PHE A 363 -6.67 -12.23 7.19
CA PHE A 363 -6.76 -13.07 8.38
C PHE A 363 -7.61 -12.40 9.47
N GLN A 364 -7.41 -11.09 9.72
CA GLN A 364 -8.17 -10.33 10.71
C GLN A 364 -9.68 -10.29 10.37
N LEU A 365 -10.02 -10.01 9.11
CA LEU A 365 -11.41 -9.99 8.65
C LEU A 365 -12.06 -11.37 8.75
N MET A 366 -11.38 -12.40 8.25
CA MET A 366 -11.88 -13.78 8.27
C MET A 366 -12.11 -14.28 9.69
N ALA A 367 -11.12 -14.12 10.59
CA ALA A 367 -11.24 -14.53 11.98
C ALA A 367 -12.41 -13.82 12.68
N THR A 368 -12.54 -12.50 12.47
CA THR A 368 -13.61 -11.71 13.09
C THR A 368 -14.99 -12.14 12.59
N ILE A 369 -15.18 -12.33 11.28
CA ILE A 369 -16.47 -12.70 10.71
C ILE A 369 -16.87 -14.13 11.09
N VAL A 370 -15.94 -15.09 11.03
CA VAL A 370 -16.21 -16.48 11.39
C VAL A 370 -16.60 -16.59 12.86
N VAL A 371 -15.87 -15.93 13.77
CA VAL A 371 -16.21 -15.98 15.19
C VAL A 371 -17.49 -15.20 15.49
N ALA A 372 -17.73 -14.04 14.87
CA ALA A 372 -19.00 -13.31 15.02
C ALA A 372 -20.20 -14.18 14.64
N LYS A 373 -20.10 -14.93 13.54
CA LYS A 373 -21.15 -15.86 13.09
C LYS A 373 -21.36 -16.99 14.09
N ASN A 374 -20.29 -17.67 14.49
CA ASN A 374 -20.38 -18.79 15.43
C ASN A 374 -20.94 -18.35 16.78
N LEU A 375 -20.55 -17.16 17.25
CA LEU A 375 -21.03 -16.61 18.50
C LEU A 375 -22.50 -16.16 18.38
N ALA A 376 -22.92 -15.61 17.25
CA ALA A 376 -24.33 -15.28 17.00
C ALA A 376 -25.20 -16.55 17.07
N GLN A 377 -24.77 -17.64 16.43
CA GLN A 377 -25.47 -18.93 16.49
C GLN A 377 -25.51 -19.50 17.91
N ALA A 378 -24.40 -19.44 18.65
CA ALA A 378 -24.33 -19.89 20.04
C ALA A 378 -25.26 -19.09 20.97
N LEU A 379 -25.48 -17.80 20.67
CA LEU A 379 -26.42 -16.93 21.40
C LEU A 379 -27.88 -17.09 20.94
N GLY A 380 -28.16 -18.06 20.06
CA GLY A 380 -29.50 -18.34 19.56
C GLY A 380 -30.02 -17.33 18.55
N ALA A 381 -29.14 -16.57 17.88
CA ALA A 381 -29.53 -15.86 16.66
C ALA A 381 -29.65 -16.90 15.53
N GLU A 382 -30.80 -16.92 14.86
CA GLU A 382 -30.97 -17.75 13.67
C GLU A 382 -29.98 -17.34 12.57
N GLY A 383 -29.69 -18.27 11.64
CA GLY A 383 -28.73 -18.10 10.56
C GLY A 383 -29.05 -17.01 9.51
N GLN A 384 -29.77 -15.96 9.89
CA GLN A 384 -30.11 -14.80 9.05
C GLN A 384 -28.88 -14.03 8.54
N LEU A 385 -27.69 -14.31 9.09
CA LEU A 385 -26.40 -13.89 8.52
C LEU A 385 -26.00 -14.63 7.22
N TYR A 386 -26.93 -15.31 6.56
CA TYR A 386 -26.65 -16.03 5.31
C TYR A 386 -26.02 -15.12 4.23
N GLY A 387 -26.45 -13.86 4.17
CA GLY A 387 -25.89 -12.85 3.26
C GLY A 387 -24.43 -12.50 3.56
N LEU A 388 -24.05 -12.40 4.84
CA LEU A 388 -22.69 -12.06 5.27
C LEU A 388 -21.72 -13.23 5.03
N SER A 389 -22.23 -14.47 5.08
CA SER A 389 -21.44 -15.66 4.72
C SER A 389 -21.18 -15.84 3.23
N LYS A 390 -21.85 -15.07 2.35
CA LYS A 390 -21.55 -15.04 0.91
C LYS A 390 -20.54 -13.95 0.53
N MET A 391 -20.24 -13.03 1.44
CA MET A 391 -19.24 -11.98 1.24
C MET A 391 -17.82 -12.44 1.65
N VAL A 392 -17.72 -13.40 2.56
CA VAL A 392 -16.49 -14.15 2.85
C VAL A 392 -16.38 -15.28 1.83
#